data_AF-A0A522A9W1-F1
#
_entry.id   AF-A0A522A9W1-F1
#
_cell.length_a   1.000
_cell.length_b   1.000
_cell.length_c   1.000
_cell.angle_alpha   90.00
_cell.angle_beta   90.00
_cell.angle_gamma   90.00
#
_symmetry.space_group_name_H-M   'P 1'
#
loop_
_entity.id
_entity.type
_entity.pdbx_description
1 polymer ?
#
loop_
_entity_poly.entity_id
_entity_poly.type
_entity_poly.pdbx_seq_one_letter_code
_entity_poly.pdbx_strand_id
1 'polypeptide(L)'
;MKTKSLRIWTMVGVSAVVIASGPAVKADQATPPTGTTTTASTAAIGKHYTGTIVSIDPKENALVVRGSVFGSKKFALGEGCSFLTLDKSAAAGSDLRAGQKVLVVYQNVQGVNAANHVEQLPMRSEGFVKSIDAAKGTLTLHQRASNKEFRIPEGCKVVLRNSKSGELADIKPGHFVTVTYESPGGLATVFQIAQTSAEFNGTLTAIDLTDRTVKAKAAFGTKKFNLADNCAIVVNGRTDGQMRDLKPGDRFVFNYDEVNGVNVVNRIANSTMPEVADTAQTGRR
;
A
#
# COMPACT_ATOMS: atom_id res chain seq x y z
N MET A 1 29.92 -34.58 4.42
CA MET A 1 28.45 -34.57 4.67
C MET A 1 27.73 -34.90 3.36
N LYS A 2 26.75 -35.81 3.41
CA LYS A 2 26.11 -36.45 2.24
C LYS A 2 25.21 -35.48 1.48
N THR A 3 25.44 -35.34 0.17
CA THR A 3 24.55 -34.69 -0.79
C THR A 3 23.41 -35.63 -1.17
N LYS A 4 22.16 -35.18 -1.04
CA LYS A 4 20.98 -35.91 -1.55
C LYS A 4 20.48 -35.22 -2.82
N SER A 5 20.54 -35.93 -3.94
CA SER A 5 19.95 -35.52 -5.22
C SER A 5 18.44 -35.68 -5.19
N LEU A 6 17.68 -34.68 -5.63
CA LEU A 6 16.24 -34.79 -5.88
C LEU A 6 16.00 -35.17 -7.34
N ARG A 7 15.23 -36.25 -7.56
CA ARG A 7 14.75 -36.70 -8.87
C ARG A 7 13.56 -35.84 -9.31
N ILE A 8 13.62 -35.33 -10.53
CA ILE A 8 12.52 -34.67 -11.23
C ILE A 8 11.70 -35.74 -11.95
N TRP A 9 10.38 -35.71 -11.82
CA TRP A 9 9.46 -36.47 -12.66
C TRP A 9 8.73 -35.52 -13.60
N THR A 10 8.86 -35.76 -14.91
CA THR A 10 8.09 -35.13 -15.97
C THR A 10 6.90 -36.03 -16.30
N MET A 11 5.68 -35.54 -16.13
CA MET A 11 4.49 -36.18 -16.73
C MET A 11 4.11 -35.40 -17.99
N VAL A 12 4.22 -36.07 -19.13
CA VAL A 12 3.66 -35.64 -20.41
C VAL A 12 2.26 -36.23 -20.51
N GLY A 13 1.24 -35.38 -20.41
CA GLY A 13 -0.15 -35.74 -20.69
C GLY A 13 -0.57 -35.16 -22.03
N VAL A 14 -0.70 -36.02 -23.04
CA VAL A 14 -1.30 -35.69 -24.34
C VAL A 14 -2.80 -35.92 -24.23
N SER A 15 -3.60 -34.86 -24.41
CA SER A 15 -5.05 -34.99 -24.60
C SER A 15 -5.41 -34.57 -26.00
N ALA A 16 -5.86 -35.54 -26.80
CA ALA A 16 -6.50 -35.32 -28.08
C ALA A 16 -7.96 -34.88 -27.86
N VAL A 17 -8.39 -33.82 -28.55
CA VAL A 17 -9.81 -33.44 -28.63
C VAL A 17 -10.30 -33.73 -30.05
N VAL A 18 -11.36 -34.53 -30.11
CA VAL A 18 -12.10 -34.89 -31.31
C VAL A 18 -13.04 -33.73 -31.68
N ILE A 19 -12.95 -33.26 -32.92
CA ILE A 19 -13.86 -32.26 -33.49
C ILE A 19 -15.02 -33.01 -34.16
N ALA A 20 -16.25 -32.78 -33.70
CA ALA A 20 -17.46 -33.20 -34.40
C ALA A 20 -18.07 -31.99 -35.12
N SER A 21 -18.16 -32.08 -36.45
CA SER A 21 -18.83 -31.14 -37.34
C SER A 21 -20.33 -31.43 -37.44
N GLY A 22 -21.16 -30.39 -37.37
CA GLY A 22 -22.61 -30.43 -37.64
C GLY A 22 -23.06 -29.24 -38.50
N PRO A 23 -24.17 -29.35 -39.25
CA PRO A 23 -24.32 -28.73 -40.57
C PRO A 23 -24.83 -27.29 -40.57
N ALA A 24 -24.54 -26.62 -41.69
CA ALA A 24 -25.02 -25.31 -42.07
C ALA A 24 -26.53 -25.31 -42.37
N VAL A 25 -27.23 -24.27 -41.89
CA VAL A 25 -28.56 -23.88 -42.35
C VAL A 25 -28.47 -22.46 -42.90
N LYS A 26 -28.98 -22.30 -44.12
CA LYS A 26 -29.02 -21.06 -44.89
C LYS A 26 -30.42 -20.43 -44.79
N ALA A 27 -30.42 -19.11 -44.57
CA ALA A 27 -31.33 -18.05 -45.04
C ALA A 27 -32.85 -18.17 -44.79
N ASP A 28 -33.43 -17.14 -44.15
CA ASP A 28 -34.43 -16.28 -44.83
C ASP A 28 -34.59 -14.89 -44.17
N GLN A 29 -35.18 -13.97 -44.92
CA GLN A 29 -35.21 -12.50 -44.79
C GLN A 29 -36.21 -11.89 -43.76
N ALA A 30 -35.91 -10.63 -43.42
CA ALA A 30 -36.79 -9.46 -43.33
C ALA A 30 -37.57 -9.07 -42.02
N THR A 31 -37.21 -7.85 -41.59
CA THR A 31 -37.97 -6.74 -40.94
C THR A 31 -38.18 -6.68 -39.41
N PRO A 32 -38.16 -5.44 -38.83
CA PRO A 32 -37.84 -5.17 -37.41
C PRO A 32 -39.08 -5.06 -36.52
N PRO A 33 -38.89 -5.21 -35.19
CA PRO A 33 -39.46 -4.22 -34.29
C PRO A 33 -38.45 -3.68 -33.27
N THR A 34 -38.45 -2.36 -33.22
CA THR A 34 -38.00 -1.51 -32.13
C THR A 34 -38.51 -2.04 -30.79
N GLY A 35 -37.62 -2.62 -30.00
CA GLY A 35 -37.92 -3.12 -28.66
C GLY A 35 -36.63 -3.19 -27.85
N THR A 36 -36.18 -2.06 -27.30
CA THR A 36 -35.13 -2.03 -26.29
C THR A 36 -35.65 -2.65 -25.00
N THR A 37 -35.66 -3.98 -24.94
CA THR A 37 -35.90 -4.72 -23.71
C THR A 37 -34.64 -4.60 -22.85
N THR A 38 -34.53 -3.47 -22.14
CA THR A 38 -33.55 -3.28 -21.06
C THR A 38 -33.86 -4.30 -19.99
N THR A 39 -33.28 -5.49 -20.13
CA THR A 39 -33.37 -6.53 -19.12
C THR A 39 -32.52 -6.01 -17.97
N ALA A 40 -33.18 -5.51 -16.92
CA ALA A 40 -32.54 -5.04 -15.72
C ALA A 40 -31.76 -6.22 -15.12
N SER A 41 -30.47 -6.29 -15.44
CA SER A 41 -29.54 -7.24 -14.86
C SER A 41 -29.43 -6.88 -13.38
N THR A 42 -30.07 -7.67 -12.52
CA THR A 42 -29.87 -7.59 -11.07
C THR A 42 -28.39 -7.79 -10.83
N ALA A 43 -27.65 -6.69 -10.62
CA ALA A 43 -26.20 -6.69 -10.53
C ALA A 43 -25.76 -7.58 -9.36
N ALA A 44 -25.40 -8.83 -9.67
CA ALA A 44 -24.94 -9.77 -8.67
C ALA A 44 -23.71 -9.17 -7.98
N ILE A 45 -23.73 -9.19 -6.64
CA ILE A 45 -22.66 -8.64 -5.80
C ILE A 45 -21.35 -9.32 -6.18
N GLY A 46 -20.45 -8.56 -6.82
CA GLY A 46 -19.15 -9.06 -7.24
C GLY A 46 -18.26 -9.42 -6.06
N LYS A 47 -17.47 -10.49 -6.19
CA LYS A 47 -16.37 -10.80 -5.26
C LYS A 47 -15.19 -9.88 -5.57
N HIS A 48 -14.36 -9.59 -4.58
CA HIS A 48 -13.15 -8.79 -4.77
C HIS A 48 -11.88 -9.59 -4.46
N TYR A 49 -10.80 -9.27 -5.15
CA TYR A 49 -9.47 -9.85 -4.91
C TYR A 49 -8.39 -8.79 -5.11
N THR A 50 -7.56 -8.58 -4.09
CA THR A 50 -6.47 -7.61 -4.13
C THR A 50 -5.13 -8.32 -4.19
N GLY A 51 -4.25 -7.90 -5.09
CA GLY A 51 -2.92 -8.47 -5.20
C GLY A 51 -2.03 -7.75 -6.20
N THR A 52 -0.92 -8.38 -6.58
CA THR A 52 0.03 -7.88 -7.57
C THR A 52 -0.09 -8.69 -8.86
N ILE A 53 -0.16 -8.02 -10.01
CA ILE A 53 -0.16 -8.67 -11.32
C ILE A 53 1.15 -9.45 -11.49
N VAL A 54 1.03 -10.74 -11.77
CA VAL A 54 2.17 -11.62 -12.10
C VAL A 54 2.38 -11.66 -13.61
N SER A 55 1.30 -11.85 -14.36
CA SER A 55 1.33 -11.94 -15.81
C SER A 55 -0.02 -11.55 -16.41
N ILE A 56 0.02 -11.09 -17.66
CA ILE A 56 -1.14 -10.78 -18.50
C ILE A 56 -0.94 -11.57 -19.78
N ASP A 57 -1.95 -12.36 -20.15
CA ASP A 57 -1.97 -13.09 -21.42
C ASP A 57 -3.01 -12.45 -22.34
N PRO A 58 -2.58 -11.65 -23.34
CA PRO A 58 -3.51 -11.00 -24.26
C PRO A 58 -4.17 -11.99 -25.23
N LYS A 59 -3.59 -13.18 -25.46
CA LYS A 59 -4.18 -14.19 -26.35
C LYS A 59 -5.34 -14.90 -25.67
N GLU A 60 -5.20 -15.20 -24.39
CA GLU A 60 -6.24 -15.82 -23.57
C GLU A 60 -7.17 -14.78 -22.91
N ASN A 61 -6.90 -13.49 -23.13
CA ASN A 61 -7.51 -12.36 -22.42
C ASN A 61 -7.57 -12.62 -20.90
N ALA A 62 -6.44 -13.00 -20.31
CA ALA A 62 -6.38 -13.46 -18.94
C ALA A 62 -5.36 -12.70 -18.10
N LEU A 63 -5.67 -12.54 -16.82
CA LEU A 63 -4.87 -11.85 -15.83
C LEU A 63 -4.54 -12.80 -14.67
N VAL A 64 -3.27 -12.91 -14.29
CA VAL A 64 -2.86 -13.66 -13.09
C VAL A 64 -2.44 -12.67 -12.01
N VAL A 65 -3.10 -12.72 -10.87
CA VAL A 65 -2.84 -11.84 -9.71
C VAL A 65 -2.42 -12.67 -8.51
N ARG A 66 -1.34 -12.26 -7.84
CA ARG A 66 -0.83 -12.85 -6.60
C ARG A 66 -1.28 -12.03 -5.39
N GLY A 67 -2.08 -12.64 -4.52
CA GLY A 67 -2.48 -12.04 -3.25
C GLY A 67 -1.37 -12.12 -2.21
N SER A 68 -1.35 -11.19 -1.26
CA SER A 68 -0.33 -11.17 -0.20
C SER A 68 -0.38 -12.38 0.73
N VAL A 69 -1.57 -12.95 0.93
CA VAL A 69 -1.81 -14.13 1.80
C VAL A 69 -2.37 -15.31 1.00
N PHE A 70 -3.03 -15.02 -0.12
CA PHE A 70 -3.86 -16.00 -0.84
C PHE A 70 -3.27 -16.32 -2.22
N GLY A 71 -2.18 -17.09 -2.28
CA GLY A 71 -1.68 -17.71 -3.52
C GLY A 71 -1.69 -16.81 -4.77
N SER A 72 -1.86 -17.42 -5.95
CA SER A 72 -2.14 -16.70 -7.19
C SER A 72 -3.49 -17.15 -7.75
N LYS A 73 -4.25 -16.23 -8.34
CA LYS A 73 -5.52 -16.49 -9.03
C LYS A 73 -5.45 -16.01 -10.47
N LYS A 74 -6.01 -16.81 -11.37
CA LYS A 74 -6.23 -16.45 -12.77
C LYS A 74 -7.66 -15.91 -12.94
N PHE A 75 -7.79 -14.83 -13.69
CA PHE A 75 -9.04 -14.17 -14.04
C PHE A 75 -9.14 -14.09 -15.56
N ALA A 76 -10.29 -14.45 -16.11
CA ALA A 76 -10.63 -14.16 -17.49
C ALA A 76 -11.16 -12.72 -17.56
N LEU A 77 -10.61 -11.90 -18.45
CA LEU A 77 -11.07 -10.54 -18.70
C LEU A 77 -12.20 -10.63 -19.72
N GLY A 78 -13.42 -10.26 -19.35
CA GLY A 78 -14.55 -10.24 -20.30
C GLY A 78 -14.47 -9.04 -21.25
N GLU A 79 -15.20 -9.08 -22.38
CA GLU A 79 -15.29 -7.97 -23.34
C GLU A 79 -15.84 -6.67 -22.70
N GLY A 80 -16.63 -6.79 -21.63
CA GLY A 80 -17.14 -5.67 -20.83
C GLY A 80 -16.33 -5.34 -19.59
N CYS A 81 -15.13 -5.90 -19.43
CA CYS A 81 -14.28 -5.59 -18.27
C CYS A 81 -13.82 -4.13 -18.34
N SER A 82 -14.09 -3.37 -17.27
CA SER A 82 -13.62 -2.00 -17.14
C SER A 82 -12.27 -1.94 -16.46
N PHE A 83 -11.41 -1.00 -16.87
CA PHE A 83 -10.08 -0.83 -16.31
C PHE A 83 -9.88 0.60 -15.82
N LEU A 84 -9.33 0.73 -14.61
CA LEU A 84 -8.95 2.00 -14.00
C LEU A 84 -7.47 1.94 -13.66
N THR A 85 -6.68 2.91 -14.12
CA THR A 85 -5.27 3.08 -13.73
C THR A 85 -5.11 4.32 -12.86
N LEU A 86 -3.96 4.48 -12.19
CA LEU A 86 -3.74 5.65 -11.32
C LEU A 86 -3.76 6.98 -12.09
N ASP A 87 -3.42 6.94 -13.37
CA ASP A 87 -3.30 8.10 -14.26
C ASP A 87 -4.51 8.28 -15.19
N LYS A 88 -5.37 7.27 -15.37
CA LYS A 88 -6.49 7.32 -16.34
C LYS A 88 -7.76 6.72 -15.77
N SER A 89 -8.87 7.44 -15.96
CA SER A 89 -10.23 6.98 -15.61
C SER A 89 -10.80 5.94 -16.57
N ALA A 90 -10.25 5.83 -17.78
CA ALA A 90 -10.65 4.88 -18.81
C ALA A 90 -9.40 4.24 -19.44
N ALA A 91 -8.94 3.13 -18.83
CA ALA A 91 -7.79 2.39 -19.31
C ALA A 91 -8.22 1.16 -20.15
N ALA A 92 -7.26 0.55 -20.83
CA ALA A 92 -7.42 -0.74 -21.51
C ALA A 92 -6.64 -1.83 -20.77
N GLY A 93 -6.98 -3.10 -21.02
CA GLY A 93 -6.24 -4.24 -20.47
C GLY A 93 -4.75 -4.24 -20.85
N SER A 94 -4.39 -3.62 -21.99
CA SER A 94 -3.00 -3.44 -22.43
C SER A 94 -2.21 -2.40 -21.63
N ASP A 95 -2.87 -1.54 -20.85
CA ASP A 95 -2.20 -0.59 -19.95
C ASP A 95 -1.70 -1.28 -18.67
N LEU A 96 -2.24 -2.46 -18.34
CA LEU A 96 -1.81 -3.24 -17.19
C LEU A 96 -0.43 -3.85 -17.41
N ARG A 97 0.36 -3.95 -16.34
CA ARG A 97 1.73 -4.49 -16.36
C ARG A 97 2.01 -5.36 -15.15
N ALA A 98 2.86 -6.37 -15.34
CA ALA A 98 3.38 -7.16 -14.23
C ALA A 98 4.05 -6.27 -13.17
N GLY A 99 3.78 -6.56 -11.91
CA GLY A 99 4.26 -5.79 -10.75
C GLY A 99 3.34 -4.67 -10.28
N GLN A 100 2.26 -4.34 -11.00
CA GLN A 100 1.24 -3.41 -10.52
C GLN A 100 0.35 -4.07 -9.45
N LYS A 101 -0.02 -3.30 -8.43
CA LYS A 101 -1.03 -3.72 -7.46
C LYS A 101 -2.41 -3.40 -8.00
N VAL A 102 -3.33 -4.35 -7.92
CA VAL A 102 -4.71 -4.21 -8.42
C VAL A 102 -5.74 -4.73 -7.44
N LEU A 103 -6.93 -4.15 -7.51
CA LEU A 103 -8.20 -4.68 -7.04
C LEU A 103 -8.94 -5.26 -8.25
N VAL A 104 -9.33 -6.53 -8.17
CA VAL A 104 -10.12 -7.20 -9.21
C VAL A 104 -11.51 -7.49 -8.63
N VAL A 105 -12.56 -6.95 -9.26
CA VAL A 105 -13.95 -7.32 -9.00
C VAL A 105 -14.36 -8.37 -10.02
N TYR A 106 -14.81 -9.53 -9.54
CA TYR A 106 -15.05 -10.70 -10.36
C TYR A 106 -16.26 -11.51 -9.90
N GLN A 107 -16.72 -12.39 -10.77
CA GLN A 107 -17.72 -13.42 -10.48
C GLN A 107 -17.15 -14.79 -10.85
N ASN A 108 -17.68 -15.84 -10.22
CA ASN A 108 -17.35 -17.20 -10.64
C ASN A 108 -18.47 -17.71 -11.55
N VAL A 109 -18.17 -17.89 -12.83
CA VAL A 109 -19.10 -18.38 -13.84
C VAL A 109 -18.59 -19.74 -14.29
N GLN A 110 -19.32 -20.80 -13.94
CA GLN A 110 -18.98 -22.17 -14.30
C GLN A 110 -17.53 -22.58 -13.90
N GLY A 111 -17.08 -22.14 -12.72
CA GLY A 111 -15.72 -22.43 -12.24
C GLY A 111 -14.64 -21.44 -12.70
N VAL A 112 -14.93 -20.55 -13.67
CA VAL A 112 -14.01 -19.52 -14.16
C VAL A 112 -14.21 -18.22 -13.39
N ASN A 113 -13.12 -17.58 -12.95
CA ASN A 113 -13.20 -16.25 -12.35
C ASN A 113 -13.24 -15.20 -13.47
N ALA A 114 -14.43 -14.73 -13.84
CA ALA A 114 -14.62 -13.68 -14.82
C ALA A 114 -14.52 -12.31 -14.15
N ALA A 115 -13.52 -11.51 -14.53
CA ALA A 115 -13.33 -10.15 -14.05
C ALA A 115 -14.26 -9.17 -14.78
N ASN A 116 -14.93 -8.32 -14.01
CA ASN A 116 -15.81 -7.27 -14.51
C ASN A 116 -15.16 -5.88 -14.39
N HIS A 117 -14.25 -5.73 -13.42
CA HIS A 117 -13.56 -4.49 -13.16
C HIS A 117 -12.17 -4.76 -12.59
N VAL A 118 -11.16 -4.05 -13.11
CA VAL A 118 -9.79 -4.09 -12.61
C VAL A 118 -9.33 -2.66 -12.34
N GLU A 119 -9.04 -2.36 -11.08
CA GLU A 119 -8.55 -1.07 -10.64
C GLU A 119 -7.12 -1.18 -10.15
N GLN A 120 -6.23 -0.34 -10.68
CA GLN A 120 -4.88 -0.19 -10.18
C GLN A 120 -4.89 0.55 -8.85
N LEU A 121 -4.22 -0.02 -7.85
CA LEU A 121 -4.06 0.57 -6.54
C LEU A 121 -2.63 1.07 -6.34
N PRO A 122 -2.45 2.22 -5.66
CA PRO A 122 -1.12 2.71 -5.36
C PRO A 122 -0.42 1.80 -4.34
N MET A 123 0.87 1.54 -4.53
CA MET A 123 1.69 0.90 -3.51
C MET A 123 2.26 1.97 -2.58
N ARG A 124 2.43 1.63 -1.29
CA ARG A 124 2.98 2.52 -0.27
C ARG A 124 4.15 1.88 0.44
N SER A 125 5.14 2.68 0.77
CA SER A 125 6.34 2.30 1.52
C SER A 125 6.66 3.42 2.49
N GLU A 126 6.92 3.09 3.74
CA GLU A 126 7.26 4.07 4.78
C GLU A 126 8.64 3.77 5.33
N GLY A 127 9.40 4.80 5.67
CA GLY A 127 10.74 4.64 6.23
C GLY A 127 11.49 5.95 6.36
N PHE A 128 12.69 5.85 6.91
CA PHE A 128 13.61 6.97 6.98
C PHE A 128 14.39 7.09 5.68
N VAL A 129 14.55 8.29 5.17
CA VAL A 129 15.40 8.56 4.01
C VAL A 129 16.84 8.26 4.43
N LYS A 130 17.45 7.28 3.78
CA LYS A 130 18.87 6.97 4.00
C LYS A 130 19.77 7.83 3.11
N SER A 131 19.41 7.92 1.83
CA SER A 131 20.15 8.69 0.84
C SER A 131 19.26 9.05 -0.34
N ILE A 132 19.56 10.18 -0.98
CA ILE A 132 18.99 10.63 -2.25
C ILE A 132 20.15 10.91 -3.18
N ASP A 133 20.13 10.31 -4.36
CA ASP A 133 21.07 10.61 -5.44
C ASP A 133 20.28 11.31 -6.55
N ALA A 134 20.30 12.64 -6.54
CA ALA A 134 19.55 13.46 -7.49
C ALA A 134 20.05 13.26 -8.93
N ALA A 135 21.34 13.01 -9.12
CA ALA A 135 21.93 12.79 -10.45
C ALA A 135 21.47 11.45 -11.05
N LYS A 136 21.32 10.41 -10.23
CA LYS A 136 20.77 9.12 -10.66
C LYS A 136 19.25 9.06 -10.60
N GLY A 137 18.60 10.04 -9.97
CA GLY A 137 17.17 10.00 -9.67
C GLY A 137 16.81 8.78 -8.81
N THR A 138 17.55 8.53 -7.72
CA THR A 138 17.26 7.40 -6.83
C THR A 138 17.08 7.83 -5.37
N LEU A 139 16.15 7.16 -4.69
CA LEU A 139 15.86 7.31 -3.27
C LEU A 139 16.07 5.95 -2.58
N THR A 140 16.86 5.93 -1.52
CA THR A 140 16.95 4.75 -0.65
C THR A 140 16.24 5.02 0.68
N LEU A 141 15.21 4.22 0.97
CA LEU A 141 14.56 4.20 2.27
C LEU A 141 15.15 3.12 3.16
N HIS A 142 15.45 3.48 4.40
CA HIS A 142 15.70 2.52 5.47
C HIS A 142 14.36 2.12 6.12
N GLN A 143 14.07 0.83 6.07
CA GLN A 143 12.85 0.22 6.59
C GLN A 143 13.20 -0.89 7.58
N ARG A 144 13.08 -0.60 8.89
CA ARG A 144 13.38 -1.55 9.97
C ARG A 144 14.75 -2.23 9.80
N ALA A 145 14.79 -3.44 9.22
CA ALA A 145 15.99 -4.25 9.03
C ALA A 145 16.48 -4.31 7.58
N SER A 146 15.92 -3.52 6.66
CA SER A 146 16.24 -3.57 5.23
C SER A 146 16.32 -2.17 4.62
N ASN A 147 17.01 -2.06 3.50
CA ASN A 147 16.98 -0.86 2.67
C ASN A 147 16.19 -1.17 1.41
N LYS A 148 15.38 -0.21 0.96
CA LYS A 148 14.63 -0.31 -0.28
C LYS A 148 14.94 0.88 -1.17
N GLU A 149 15.37 0.59 -2.39
CA GLU A 149 15.70 1.60 -3.39
C GLU A 149 14.50 1.84 -4.31
N PHE A 150 14.34 3.10 -4.72
CA PHE A 150 13.31 3.55 -5.64
C PHE A 150 13.91 4.47 -6.69
N ARG A 151 13.37 4.40 -7.91
CA ARG A 151 13.61 5.37 -8.97
C ARG A 151 12.66 6.56 -8.82
N ILE A 152 13.19 7.75 -8.91
CA ILE A 152 12.48 9.02 -8.86
C ILE A 152 12.45 9.58 -10.29
N PRO A 153 11.32 9.51 -11.00
CA PRO A 153 11.18 10.16 -12.29
C PRO A 153 11.12 11.69 -12.13
N GLU A 154 11.37 12.40 -13.22
CA GLU A 154 11.04 13.83 -13.31
C GLU A 154 9.54 14.04 -13.04
N GLY A 155 9.20 15.15 -12.39
CA GLY A 155 7.81 15.45 -12.01
C GLY A 155 7.28 14.65 -10.82
N CYS A 156 8.13 13.87 -10.12
CA CYS A 156 7.74 13.24 -8.86
C CYS A 156 7.22 14.30 -7.87
N LYS A 157 5.98 14.13 -7.40
CA LYS A 157 5.35 15.07 -6.48
C LYS A 157 5.99 14.96 -5.09
N VAL A 158 6.41 16.09 -4.53
CA VAL A 158 6.91 16.15 -3.15
C VAL A 158 5.93 16.94 -2.29
N VAL A 159 5.47 16.30 -1.21
CA VAL A 159 4.56 16.90 -0.23
C VAL A 159 5.29 16.94 1.11
N LEU A 160 5.57 18.13 1.62
CA LEU A 160 6.15 18.35 2.93
C LEU A 160 5.08 18.29 4.02
N ARG A 161 5.52 18.44 5.26
CA ARG A 161 4.63 18.50 6.42
C ARG A 161 3.53 19.54 6.26
N ASN A 162 2.39 19.24 6.88
CA ASN A 162 1.18 20.06 6.82
C ASN A 162 0.67 20.26 5.39
N SER A 163 0.86 19.25 4.54
CA SER A 163 0.40 19.22 3.14
C SER A 163 0.98 20.32 2.26
N LYS A 164 2.12 20.90 2.64
CA LYS A 164 2.80 21.92 1.84
C LYS A 164 3.44 21.27 0.62
N SER A 165 3.34 21.88 -0.55
CA SER A 165 4.15 21.45 -1.70
C SER A 165 5.62 21.73 -1.42
N GLY A 166 6.51 20.87 -1.89
CA GLY A 166 7.96 21.09 -1.83
C GLY A 166 8.69 20.49 -3.02
N GLU A 167 10.01 20.45 -2.91
CA GLU A 167 10.91 19.91 -3.91
C GLU A 167 11.73 18.73 -3.35
N LEU A 168 12.36 17.96 -4.22
CA LEU A 168 13.18 16.82 -3.78
C LEU A 168 14.35 17.26 -2.88
N ALA A 169 14.89 18.46 -3.10
CA ALA A 169 15.98 19.04 -2.28
C ALA A 169 15.56 19.32 -0.83
N ASP A 170 14.25 19.45 -0.56
CA ASP A 170 13.72 19.64 0.79
C ASP A 170 13.71 18.33 1.60
N ILE A 171 13.77 17.18 0.92
CA ILE A 171 13.84 15.87 1.55
C ILE A 171 15.30 15.56 1.85
N LYS A 172 15.62 15.36 3.14
CA LYS A 172 16.97 15.12 3.62
C LYS A 172 17.11 13.73 4.21
N PRO A 173 18.32 13.15 4.21
CA PRO A 173 18.61 11.97 5.01
C PRO A 173 18.11 12.14 6.45
N GLY A 174 17.43 11.13 6.96
CA GLY A 174 16.83 11.12 8.28
C GLY A 174 15.36 11.55 8.36
N HIS A 175 14.82 12.19 7.31
CA HIS A 175 13.39 12.47 7.26
C HIS A 175 12.59 11.17 7.19
N PHE A 176 11.50 11.09 7.95
CA PHE A 176 10.52 10.03 7.76
C PHE A 176 9.58 10.37 6.61
N VAL A 177 9.41 9.47 5.65
CA VAL A 177 8.59 9.69 4.46
C VAL A 177 7.68 8.50 4.18
N THR A 178 6.53 8.80 3.59
CA THR A 178 5.67 7.83 2.90
C THR A 178 5.88 8.00 1.39
N VAL A 179 6.43 6.97 0.75
CA VAL A 179 6.61 6.88 -0.69
C VAL A 179 5.43 6.15 -1.29
N THR A 180 4.79 6.78 -2.27
CA THR A 180 3.75 6.16 -3.09
C THR A 180 4.36 5.85 -4.46
N TYR A 181 4.27 4.59 -4.89
CA TYR A 181 5.05 4.07 -6.00
C TYR A 181 4.30 2.97 -6.78
N GLU A 182 4.86 2.60 -7.92
CA GLU A 182 4.51 1.43 -8.71
C GLU A 182 5.75 0.56 -8.94
N SER A 183 5.60 -0.68 -9.41
CA SER A 183 6.75 -1.56 -9.69
C SER A 183 6.63 -2.30 -11.03
N PRO A 184 6.40 -1.60 -12.16
CA PRO A 184 6.32 -2.25 -13.46
C PRO A 184 7.65 -2.95 -13.77
N GLY A 185 7.58 -4.22 -14.15
CA GLY A 185 8.79 -5.02 -14.45
C GLY A 185 9.73 -5.19 -13.26
N GLY A 186 9.24 -5.01 -12.03
CA GLY A 186 10.03 -5.16 -10.79
C GLY A 186 10.84 -3.93 -10.38
N LEU A 187 10.80 -2.83 -11.15
CA LEU A 187 11.51 -1.59 -10.81
C LEU A 187 10.57 -0.61 -10.08
N ALA A 188 10.85 -0.36 -8.80
CA ALA A 188 10.02 0.52 -7.98
C ALA A 188 10.18 2.00 -8.40
N THR A 189 9.15 2.57 -9.01
CA THR A 189 9.15 3.95 -9.52
C THR A 189 8.20 4.80 -8.69
N VAL A 190 8.74 5.86 -8.08
CA VAL A 190 7.99 6.77 -7.21
C VAL A 190 7.17 7.74 -8.05
N PHE A 191 5.97 8.07 -7.60
CA PHE A 191 5.21 9.20 -8.14
C PHE A 191 4.93 10.27 -7.09
N GLN A 192 4.96 9.89 -5.80
CA GLN A 192 4.82 10.85 -4.71
C GLN A 192 5.72 10.49 -3.53
N ILE A 193 6.43 11.48 -2.99
CA ILE A 193 7.13 11.43 -1.72
C ILE A 193 6.40 12.38 -0.76
N ALA A 194 5.84 11.85 0.32
CA ALA A 194 5.22 12.66 1.36
C ALA A 194 6.07 12.62 2.64
N GLN A 195 6.61 13.76 3.07
CA GLN A 195 7.28 13.88 4.36
C GLN A 195 6.25 13.82 5.48
N THR A 196 6.42 12.84 6.36
CA THR A 196 5.58 12.60 7.53
C THR A 196 6.44 12.69 8.79
N SER A 197 6.01 12.06 9.89
CA SER A 197 6.84 11.85 11.09
C SER A 197 6.66 10.42 11.53
N ALA A 198 7.71 9.82 12.09
CA ALA A 198 7.56 8.56 12.79
C ALA A 198 6.80 8.82 14.10
N GLU A 199 5.94 7.88 14.49
CA GLU A 199 5.24 7.94 15.77
C GLU A 199 5.86 6.95 16.75
N PHE A 200 6.01 7.39 18.00
CA PHE A 200 6.32 6.53 19.13
C PHE A 200 5.30 6.78 20.24
N ASN A 201 4.57 5.74 20.61
CA ASN A 201 3.58 5.79 21.69
C ASN A 201 4.19 5.16 22.94
N GLY A 202 4.42 5.96 23.98
CA GLY A 202 5.13 5.50 25.16
C GLY A 202 4.86 6.29 26.42
N THR A 203 5.27 5.70 27.55
CA THR A 203 5.30 6.35 28.86
C THR A 203 6.59 7.14 28.99
N LEU A 204 6.48 8.42 29.35
CA LEU A 204 7.63 9.26 29.66
C LEU A 204 8.30 8.76 30.94
N THR A 205 9.62 8.59 30.91
CA THR A 205 10.39 7.99 32.03
C THR A 205 11.45 8.93 32.59
N ALA A 206 11.96 9.85 31.78
CA ALA A 206 12.91 10.87 32.21
C ALA A 206 12.80 12.12 31.33
N ILE A 207 13.12 13.26 31.93
CA ILE A 207 13.18 14.58 31.29
C ILE A 207 14.52 15.20 31.68
N ASP A 208 15.26 15.69 30.70
CA ASP A 208 16.48 16.47 30.90
C ASP A 208 16.27 17.85 30.28
N LEU A 209 16.13 18.87 31.13
CA LEU A 209 15.89 20.24 30.70
C LEU A 209 17.16 20.92 30.18
N THR A 210 18.34 20.47 30.62
CA THR A 210 19.63 21.04 30.21
C THR A 210 19.96 20.58 28.79
N ASP A 211 19.88 19.28 28.54
CA ASP A 211 20.16 18.70 27.22
C ASP A 211 18.95 18.78 26.27
N ARG A 212 17.81 19.32 26.74
CA ARG A 212 16.51 19.32 26.04
C ARG A 212 16.16 17.93 25.49
N THR A 213 16.28 16.90 26.33
CA THR A 213 15.97 15.52 25.94
C THR A 213 14.90 14.88 26.80
N VAL A 214 14.22 13.89 26.24
CA VAL A 214 13.22 13.07 26.94
C VAL A 214 13.47 11.60 26.65
N LYS A 215 13.17 10.73 27.61
CA LYS A 215 13.19 9.27 27.43
C LYS A 215 11.80 8.70 27.61
N ALA A 216 11.35 7.90 26.66
CA ALA A 216 10.06 7.23 26.76
C ALA A 216 10.19 5.72 26.52
N LYS A 217 9.36 4.95 27.23
CA LYS A 217 9.32 3.49 27.20
C LYS A 217 7.99 3.00 26.65
N ALA A 218 8.06 1.99 25.79
CA ALA A 218 6.92 1.26 25.25
C ALA A 218 7.15 -0.25 25.43
N ALA A 219 6.17 -1.07 25.04
CA ALA A 219 6.26 -2.53 25.15
C ALA A 219 7.50 -3.12 24.42
N PHE A 220 7.94 -2.46 23.34
CA PHE A 220 9.01 -2.96 22.47
C PHE A 220 10.36 -2.22 22.62
N GLY A 221 10.52 -1.39 23.66
CA GLY A 221 11.80 -0.74 23.94
C GLY A 221 11.70 0.64 24.57
N THR A 222 12.87 1.24 24.78
CA THR A 222 13.02 2.61 25.28
C THR A 222 13.72 3.45 24.21
N LYS A 223 13.24 4.69 24.00
CA LYS A 223 13.86 5.65 23.10
C LYS A 223 14.22 6.94 23.84
N LYS A 224 15.39 7.51 23.51
CA LYS A 224 15.79 8.87 23.85
C LYS A 224 15.47 9.77 22.65
N PHE A 225 14.86 10.91 22.92
CA PHE A 225 14.53 11.93 21.94
C PHE A 225 15.19 13.25 22.33
N ASN A 226 15.78 13.92 21.35
CA ASN A 226 16.17 15.32 21.45
C ASN A 226 14.98 16.16 20.97
N LEU A 227 14.66 17.25 21.66
CA LEU A 227 13.58 18.13 21.21
C LEU A 227 14.10 19.07 20.12
N ALA A 228 13.35 19.16 19.02
CA ALA A 228 13.55 20.23 18.05
C ALA A 228 13.34 21.60 18.72
N ASP A 229 13.99 22.64 18.18
CA ASP A 229 13.87 23.99 18.73
C ASP A 229 12.42 24.48 18.78
N ASN A 230 11.65 24.13 17.76
CA ASN A 230 10.23 24.44 17.60
C ASN A 230 9.32 23.24 17.90
N CYS A 231 9.74 22.33 18.79
CA CYS A 231 8.94 21.18 19.17
C CYS A 231 7.60 21.62 19.78
N ALA A 232 6.48 21.27 19.14
CA ALA A 232 5.14 21.54 19.66
C ALA A 232 4.82 20.58 20.81
N ILE A 233 4.58 21.10 22.01
CA ILE A 233 4.20 20.30 23.18
C ILE A 233 2.74 20.56 23.48
N VAL A 234 1.92 19.51 23.35
CA VAL A 234 0.47 19.56 23.55
C VAL A 234 0.10 18.82 24.84
N VAL A 235 -0.24 19.59 25.88
CA VAL A 235 -0.62 19.05 27.19
C VAL A 235 -2.05 19.48 27.51
N ASN A 236 -2.93 18.53 27.81
CA ASN A 236 -4.35 18.77 28.11
C ASN A 236 -5.07 19.60 27.02
N GLY A 237 -4.74 19.33 25.76
CA GLY A 237 -5.32 20.02 24.59
C GLY A 237 -4.74 21.40 24.29
N ARG A 238 -3.84 21.93 25.12
CA ARG A 238 -3.18 23.24 24.87
C ARG A 238 -1.88 23.05 24.11
N THR A 239 -1.63 23.86 23.08
CA THR A 239 -0.47 23.73 22.17
C THR A 239 0.75 24.55 22.58
N ASP A 240 0.65 25.34 23.64
CA ASP A 240 1.69 26.20 24.22
C ASP A 240 2.44 25.54 25.39
N GLY A 241 2.34 24.20 25.49
CA GLY A 241 3.03 23.45 26.52
C GLY A 241 4.54 23.58 26.44
N GLN A 242 5.20 23.31 27.55
CA GLN A 242 6.65 23.39 27.72
C GLN A 242 7.19 22.08 28.28
N MET A 243 8.50 21.86 28.19
CA MET A 243 9.12 20.61 28.71
C MET A 243 8.84 20.38 30.19
N ARG A 244 8.77 21.45 30.99
CA ARG A 244 8.47 21.40 32.42
C ARG A 244 7.04 20.97 32.74
N ASP A 245 6.13 21.03 31.76
CA ASP A 245 4.74 20.61 31.92
C ASP A 245 4.58 19.09 31.73
N LEU A 246 5.59 18.44 31.15
CA LEU A 246 5.63 16.99 30.99
C LEU A 246 5.94 16.32 32.33
N LYS A 247 5.27 15.20 32.64
CA LYS A 247 5.49 14.46 33.88
C LYS A 247 5.93 13.02 33.58
N PRO A 248 7.01 12.53 34.19
CA PRO A 248 7.33 11.11 34.15
C PRO A 248 6.14 10.27 34.65
N GLY A 249 5.85 9.17 33.98
CA GLY A 249 4.66 8.33 34.21
C GLY A 249 3.53 8.58 33.22
N ASP A 250 3.43 9.78 32.66
CA ASP A 250 2.38 10.11 31.68
C ASP A 250 2.66 9.46 30.32
N ARG A 251 1.59 9.18 29.58
CA ARG A 251 1.66 8.60 28.22
C ARG A 251 1.55 9.68 27.16
N PHE A 252 2.48 9.66 26.22
CA PHE A 252 2.51 10.60 25.11
C PHE A 252 2.72 9.89 23.77
N VAL A 253 2.31 10.58 22.71
CA VAL A 253 2.65 10.32 21.31
C VAL A 253 3.79 11.27 20.94
N PHE A 254 4.94 10.70 20.56
CA PHE A 254 6.11 11.44 20.10
C PHE A 254 6.18 11.33 18.57
N ASN A 255 6.07 12.47 17.87
CA ASN A 255 6.25 12.56 16.43
C ASN A 255 7.68 13.04 16.14
N TYR A 256 8.49 12.22 15.48
CA TYR A 256 9.92 12.46 15.36
C TYR A 256 10.50 12.11 13.98
N ASP A 257 11.69 12.67 13.70
CA ASP A 257 12.60 12.27 12.63
C ASP A 257 13.85 11.63 13.21
N GLU A 258 14.66 10.97 12.37
CA GLU A 258 15.97 10.46 12.77
C GLU A 258 17.09 11.26 12.09
N VAL A 259 17.55 12.34 12.71
CA VAL A 259 18.60 13.18 12.13
C VAL A 259 19.96 12.67 12.58
N ASN A 260 20.76 12.15 11.66
CA ASN A 260 22.10 11.59 11.94
C ASN A 260 22.11 10.52 13.06
N GLY A 261 21.10 9.64 13.07
CA GLY A 261 20.95 8.60 14.09
C GLY A 261 20.36 9.08 15.43
N VAL A 262 20.00 10.36 15.54
CA VAL A 262 19.36 10.94 16.73
C VAL A 262 17.86 11.09 16.47
N ASN A 263 17.02 10.56 17.36
CA ASN A 263 15.58 10.79 17.28
C ASN A 263 15.29 12.25 17.69
N VAL A 264 14.89 13.09 16.74
CA VAL A 264 14.53 14.49 16.98
C VAL A 264 13.01 14.61 16.98
N VAL A 265 12.42 14.87 18.14
CA VAL A 265 10.96 15.01 18.30
C VAL A 265 10.52 16.42 17.90
N ASN A 266 9.54 16.48 17.02
CA ASN A 266 8.93 17.70 16.51
C ASN A 266 7.59 18.00 17.19
N ARG A 267 6.92 16.97 17.74
CA ARG A 267 5.69 17.14 18.50
C ARG A 267 5.55 16.07 19.58
N ILE A 268 5.16 16.50 20.77
CA ILE A 268 4.78 15.65 21.90
C ILE A 268 3.31 15.96 22.22
N ALA A 269 2.45 14.96 22.31
CA ALA A 269 1.04 15.16 22.67
C ALA A 269 0.55 14.05 23.59
N ASN A 270 -0.39 14.34 24.49
CA ASN A 270 -1.01 13.30 25.31
C ASN A 270 -1.54 12.17 24.42
N SER A 271 -1.27 10.93 24.81
CA SER A 271 -1.92 9.79 24.19
C SER A 271 -3.36 9.75 24.69
N THR A 272 -4.33 10.06 23.83
CA THR A 272 -5.74 9.67 24.06
C THR A 272 -5.78 8.15 23.95
N MET A 273 -5.51 7.47 25.06
CA MET A 273 -5.81 6.05 25.16
C MET A 273 -7.32 5.95 24.94
N PRO A 274 -7.81 5.15 23.97
CA PRO A 274 -9.24 4.93 23.85
C PRO A 274 -9.70 4.45 25.22
N GLU A 275 -10.60 5.21 25.82
CA GLU A 275 -11.23 4.86 27.09
C GLU A 275 -11.69 3.42 26.94
N VAL A 276 -11.10 2.51 27.73
CA VAL A 276 -11.52 1.12 27.72
C VAL A 276 -12.94 1.18 28.22
N ALA A 277 -13.91 1.07 27.30
CA ALA A 277 -15.31 1.06 27.63
C ALA A 277 -15.49 -0.01 28.70
N ASP A 278 -15.77 0.43 29.91
CA ASP A 278 -15.92 -0.44 31.06
C ASP A 278 -17.18 -1.26 30.77
N THR A 279 -17.00 -2.45 30.21
CA THR A 279 -18.10 -3.40 29.99
C THR A 279 -18.61 -3.75 31.38
N ALA A 280 -19.62 -3.00 31.81
CA ALA A 280 -20.32 -3.21 33.05
C ALA A 280 -20.61 -4.71 33.19
N GLN A 281 -20.03 -5.32 34.23
CA GLN A 281 -20.38 -6.67 34.64
C GLN A 281 -21.84 -6.65 35.09
N THR A 282 -22.74 -6.95 34.16
CA THR A 282 -24.14 -7.21 34.49
C THR A 282 -24.18 -8.52 35.27
N GLY A 283 -24.22 -8.40 36.59
CA GLY A 283 -24.35 -9.52 37.50
C GLY A 283 -25.60 -10.35 37.18
N ARG A 284 -25.42 -11.66 36.99
CA ARG A 284 -26.48 -12.64 37.19
C ARG A 284 -26.47 -13.05 38.67
N ARG A 285 -27.58 -12.76 39.34
CA ARG A 285 -28.01 -13.44 40.57
C ARG A 285 -28.50 -14.84 40.25
#